data_AF-A0A2J6IAU7-F1
#
_entry.id   AF-A0A2J6IAU7-F1
#
_cell.length_a   1.000
_cell.length_b   1.000
_cell.length_c   1.000
_cell.angle_alpha   90.00
_cell.angle_beta   90.00
_cell.angle_gamma   90.00
#
_symmetry.space_group_name_H-M   'P 1'
#
loop_
_entity.id
_entity.type
_entity.pdbx_description
1 polymer ?
#
loop_
_entity_poly.entity_id
_entity_poly.type
_entity_poly.pdbx_seq_one_letter_code
_entity_poly.pdbx_strand_id
1 'polypeptide(L)'
;MPYILKLLNVALFAGIKFFFAPIYAFNIGLDFWSTYIALVVGGSISFLLVYYATNLFLIYIKHFKPKVVMVTSKKTRLYYNNWKKKRHVKRQGRKKFTKRNKRMVRIRRDWGMWGLIVSSPILLSIPVGAILLRKYYGHRKRTIPCMISYLLVWGLVLNTSYWLMMNVF
;
A
#
# COMPACT_ATOMS: atom_id res chain seq x y z
N MET A 1 -8.04 -24.31 19.14
CA MET A 1 -7.05 -24.05 18.07
C MET A 1 -5.65 -24.00 18.68
N PRO A 2 -4.63 -24.63 18.07
CA PRO A 2 -3.25 -24.53 18.51
C PRO A 2 -2.75 -23.07 18.47
N TYR A 3 -1.87 -22.73 19.41
CA TYR A 3 -1.39 -21.37 19.63
C TYR A 3 -0.76 -20.73 18.38
N ILE A 4 0.01 -21.52 17.62
CA ILE A 4 0.67 -21.09 16.38
C ILE A 4 -0.35 -20.67 15.31
N LEU A 5 -1.49 -21.37 15.21
CA LEU A 5 -2.55 -20.99 14.26
C LEU A 5 -3.23 -19.68 14.64
N LYS A 6 -3.39 -19.40 15.94
CA LYS A 6 -3.92 -18.10 16.41
C LYS A 6 -3.01 -16.96 15.96
N LEU A 7 -1.70 -17.08 16.18
CA LEU A 7 -0.69 -16.12 15.75
C LEU A 7 -0.72 -15.90 14.23
N LEU A 8 -0.73 -16.98 13.46
CA LEU A 8 -0.71 -16.93 12.01
C LEU A 8 -1.98 -16.25 11.46
N ASN A 9 -3.15 -16.57 12.00
CA ASN A 9 -4.41 -15.93 11.62
C ASN A 9 -4.40 -14.43 11.87
N VAL A 10 -3.90 -13.99 13.02
CA VAL A 10 -3.78 -12.57 13.36
C VAL A 10 -2.77 -11.87 12.43
N ALA A 11 -1.62 -12.50 12.16
CA ALA A 11 -0.61 -11.94 11.28
C ALA A 11 -1.12 -11.75 9.84
N LEU A 12 -1.87 -12.73 9.30
CA LEU A 12 -2.51 -12.60 7.99
C LEU A 12 -3.57 -11.49 7.99
N PHE A 13 -4.40 -11.43 9.03
CA PHE A 13 -5.43 -10.40 9.16
C PHE A 13 -4.83 -8.99 9.27
N ALA A 14 -3.73 -8.84 10.02
CA ALA A 14 -2.97 -7.60 10.15
C ALA A 14 -2.44 -7.10 8.80
N GLY A 15 -2.02 -8.02 7.93
CA GLY A 15 -1.58 -7.70 6.57
C GLY A 15 -2.65 -7.03 5.70
N ILE A 16 -3.92 -7.36 5.93
CA ILE A 16 -5.06 -6.81 5.17
C ILE A 16 -5.66 -5.59 5.88
N LYS A 17 -5.88 -5.71 7.21
CA LYS A 17 -6.54 -4.72 8.06
C LYS A 17 -5.76 -4.52 9.37
N PHE A 18 -4.63 -3.83 9.28
CA PHE A 18 -3.74 -3.56 10.42
C PHE A 18 -4.44 -2.94 11.63
N PHE A 19 -5.36 -1.99 11.41
CA PHE A 19 -6.06 -1.28 12.49
C PHE A 19 -6.98 -2.19 13.33
N PHE A 20 -7.64 -3.17 12.70
CA PHE A 20 -8.62 -4.05 13.36
C PHE A 20 -7.98 -5.33 13.94
N ALA A 21 -6.72 -5.59 13.60
CA ALA A 21 -6.04 -6.82 14.02
C ALA A 21 -5.82 -6.96 15.53
N PRO A 22 -5.53 -5.90 16.32
CA PRO A 22 -5.46 -6.03 17.77
C PRO A 22 -6.79 -6.46 18.41
N ILE A 23 -7.91 -5.91 17.93
CA ILE A 23 -9.26 -6.32 18.39
C ILE A 23 -9.49 -7.81 18.12
N TYR A 24 -9.15 -8.25 16.91
CA TYR A 24 -9.30 -9.65 16.52
C TYR A 24 -8.41 -10.58 17.36
N ALA A 25 -7.19 -10.16 17.67
CA ALA A 25 -6.27 -10.92 18.52
C ALA A 25 -6.78 -11.07 19.96
N PHE A 26 -7.34 -10.00 20.51
CA PHE A 26 -7.96 -10.02 21.84
C PHE A 26 -9.14 -10.98 21.90
N ASN A 27 -10.03 -10.96 20.90
CA ASN A 27 -11.17 -11.90 20.81
C ASN A 27 -10.74 -13.37 20.73
N ILE A 28 -9.52 -13.64 20.26
CA ILE A 28 -8.94 -14.98 20.18
C ILE A 28 -8.19 -15.37 21.47
N GLY A 29 -8.03 -14.43 22.40
CA GLY A 29 -7.33 -14.60 23.67
C GLY A 29 -5.82 -14.69 23.51
N LEU A 30 -5.23 -13.87 22.64
CA LEU A 30 -3.77 -13.74 22.52
C LEU A 30 -3.20 -12.77 23.56
N ASP A 31 -1.99 -13.09 24.02
CA ASP A 31 -1.24 -12.21 24.91
C ASP A 31 -0.81 -10.90 24.21
N PHE A 32 -0.50 -9.88 25.01
CA PHE A 32 -0.07 -8.57 24.53
C PHE A 32 1.15 -8.65 23.60
N TRP A 33 2.21 -9.36 24.02
CA TRP A 33 3.46 -9.44 23.28
C TRP A 33 3.30 -10.23 21.99
N SER A 34 2.60 -11.36 22.07
CA SER A 34 2.30 -12.21 20.93
C SER A 34 1.47 -11.49 19.87
N THR A 35 0.52 -10.66 20.30
CA THR A 35 -0.27 -9.80 19.41
C THR A 35 0.60 -8.76 18.73
N TYR A 36 1.45 -8.06 19.49
CA TYR A 36 2.35 -7.06 18.93
C TYR A 36 3.32 -7.65 17.90
N ILE A 37 3.95 -8.78 18.22
CA ILE A 37 4.88 -9.46 17.31
C ILE A 37 4.13 -9.91 16.04
N ALA A 38 2.93 -10.48 16.18
CA ALA A 38 2.12 -10.88 15.02
C ALA A 38 1.73 -9.70 14.12
N LEU A 39 1.40 -8.54 14.71
CA LEU A 39 1.08 -7.31 13.98
C LEU A 39 2.29 -6.82 13.18
N VAL A 40 3.45 -6.69 13.83
CA VAL A 40 4.67 -6.18 13.20
C VAL A 40 5.15 -7.11 12.10
N VAL A 41 5.21 -8.41 12.38
CA VAL A 41 5.69 -9.41 11.41
C VAL A 41 4.70 -9.53 10.25
N GLY A 42 3.41 -9.70 10.53
CA GLY A 42 2.37 -9.81 9.52
C GLY A 42 2.23 -8.56 8.65
N GLY A 43 2.29 -7.38 9.27
CA GLY A 43 2.27 -6.08 8.60
C GLY A 43 3.50 -5.84 7.72
N SER A 44 4.69 -6.15 8.23
CA SER A 44 5.95 -5.99 7.48
C SER A 44 6.04 -6.94 6.30
N ILE A 45 5.72 -8.23 6.50
CA ILE A 45 5.72 -9.23 5.43
C ILE A 45 4.71 -8.84 4.34
N SER A 46 3.48 -8.47 4.72
CA SER A 46 2.45 -8.08 3.77
C SER A 46 2.83 -6.81 2.99
N PHE A 47 3.41 -5.83 3.67
CA PHE A 47 3.93 -4.63 3.02
C PHE A 47 5.00 -4.98 1.97
N LEU A 48 6.00 -5.78 2.35
CA LEU A 48 7.08 -6.18 1.44
C LEU A 48 6.54 -6.96 0.24
N LEU A 49 5.67 -7.95 0.48
CA LEU A 49 5.06 -8.76 -0.55
C LEU A 49 4.34 -7.87 -1.58
N VAL A 50 3.46 -6.98 -1.13
CA VAL A 50 2.72 -6.10 -2.03
C VAL A 50 3.63 -5.07 -2.71
N TYR A 51 4.64 -4.56 -2.01
CA TYR A 51 5.61 -3.61 -2.57
C TYR A 51 6.41 -4.22 -3.73
N TYR A 52 6.91 -5.45 -3.57
CA TYR A 52 7.63 -6.17 -4.62
C TYR A 52 6.69 -6.67 -5.72
N ALA A 53 5.50 -7.17 -5.38
CA ALA A 53 4.49 -7.56 -6.36
C ALA A 53 4.10 -6.38 -7.27
N THR A 54 3.98 -5.17 -6.69
CA THR A 54 3.75 -3.94 -7.46
C THR A 54 4.89 -3.65 -8.44
N ASN A 55 6.14 -3.86 -8.02
CA ASN A 55 7.28 -3.70 -8.91
C ASN A 55 7.22 -4.66 -10.11
N LEU A 56 6.96 -5.94 -9.85
CA LEU A 56 6.82 -6.96 -10.87
C LEU A 56 5.70 -6.61 -11.85
N PHE A 57 4.54 -6.22 -11.33
CA PHE A 57 3.39 -5.83 -12.15
C PHE A 57 3.68 -4.59 -13.02
N LEU A 58 4.38 -3.59 -12.49
CA LEU A 58 4.76 -2.40 -13.25
C LEU A 58 5.76 -2.72 -14.38
N ILE A 59 6.76 -3.57 -14.10
CA ILE A 59 7.72 -4.04 -15.11
C ILE A 59 7.00 -4.87 -16.17
N TYR A 60 6.16 -5.81 -15.74
CA TYR A 60 5.36 -6.66 -16.62
C TYR A 60 4.48 -5.84 -17.57
N ILE A 61 3.71 -4.86 -17.06
CA ILE A 61 2.89 -3.98 -17.89
C ILE A 61 3.75 -3.20 -18.90
N LYS A 62 4.91 -2.69 -18.45
CA LYS A 62 5.79 -1.89 -19.32
C LYS A 62 6.35 -2.71 -20.47
N HIS A 63 6.66 -3.98 -20.23
CA HIS A 63 7.30 -4.85 -21.21
C HIS A 63 6.30 -5.62 -22.09
N PHE A 64 5.17 -6.04 -21.53
CA PHE A 64 4.20 -6.91 -22.21
C PHE A 64 3.23 -6.11 -23.10
N LYS A 65 2.75 -4.94 -22.66
CA LYS A 65 1.81 -4.13 -23.46
C LYS A 65 2.27 -3.77 -24.88
N PRO A 66 3.52 -3.32 -25.12
CA PRO A 66 3.94 -2.97 -26.48
C PRO A 66 4.16 -4.20 -27.38
N LYS A 67 4.61 -5.33 -26.81
CA LYS A 67 4.85 -6.57 -27.55
C LYS A 67 3.54 -7.24 -28.00
N VAL A 68 2.53 -7.29 -27.14
CA VAL A 68 1.22 -7.89 -27.51
C VAL A 68 0.54 -7.13 -28.65
N VAL A 69 0.59 -5.79 -28.62
CA VAL A 69 0.00 -4.96 -29.69
C VAL A 69 0.72 -5.13 -31.03
N MET A 70 2.00 -5.54 -31.03
CA MET A 70 2.77 -5.80 -32.24
C MET A 70 2.39 -7.14 -32.90
N VAL A 71 1.94 -8.12 -32.11
CA VAL A 71 1.57 -9.47 -32.59
C VAL A 71 0.07 -9.58 -32.93
N THR A 72 -0.76 -8.60 -32.56
CA THR A 72 -2.21 -8.66 -32.81
C THR A 72 -2.58 -8.18 -34.23
N SER A 73 -3.73 -8.64 -34.73
CA SER A 73 -4.36 -8.27 -36.01
C SER A 73 -4.32 -6.77 -36.36
N LYS A 74 -4.33 -6.43 -37.67
CA LYS A 74 -4.24 -5.04 -38.18
C LYS A 74 -5.28 -4.09 -37.56
N LYS A 75 -6.50 -4.56 -37.27
CA LYS A 75 -7.59 -3.75 -36.70
C LYS A 75 -7.28 -3.24 -35.28
N THR A 76 -6.74 -4.08 -34.41
CA THR A 76 -6.39 -3.71 -33.03
C THR A 76 -5.18 -2.78 -32.99
N ARG A 77 -4.21 -2.96 -33.90
CA ARG A 77 -3.07 -2.03 -34.05
C ARG A 77 -3.52 -0.63 -34.45
N LEU A 78 -4.47 -0.51 -35.38
CA LEU A 78 -5.07 0.77 -35.78
C LEU A 78 -5.86 1.42 -34.64
N TYR A 79 -6.68 0.65 -33.92
CA TYR A 79 -7.42 1.14 -32.76
C TYR A 79 -6.48 1.67 -31.67
N TYR A 80 -5.42 0.92 -31.35
CA TYR A 80 -4.41 1.33 -30.37
C TYR A 80 -3.68 2.62 -30.80
N ASN A 81 -3.26 2.71 -32.06
CA ASN A 81 -2.60 3.90 -32.58
C ASN A 81 -3.51 5.14 -32.55
N ASN A 82 -4.77 4.98 -32.96
CA ASN A 82 -5.78 6.05 -32.90
C ASN A 82 -6.06 6.48 -31.45
N TRP A 83 -6.15 5.54 -30.52
CA TRP A 83 -6.32 5.83 -29.10
C TRP A 83 -5.09 6.53 -28.50
N LYS A 84 -3.87 6.14 -28.91
CA LYS A 84 -2.61 6.79 -28.51
C LYS A 84 -2.52 8.22 -29.06
N LYS A 85 -2.89 8.43 -30.33
CA LYS A 85 -2.95 9.76 -30.98
C LYS A 85 -3.97 10.66 -30.29
N LYS A 86 -5.20 10.16 -30.06
CA LYS A 86 -6.26 10.88 -29.31
C LYS A 86 -5.81 11.22 -27.89
N ARG A 87 -5.12 10.32 -27.18
CA ARG A 87 -4.55 10.61 -25.85
C ARG A 87 -3.42 11.63 -25.86
N HIS A 88 -2.59 11.64 -26.90
CA HIS A 88 -1.51 12.64 -27.05
C HIS A 88 -2.08 14.04 -27.25
N VAL A 89 -3.02 14.19 -28.20
CA VAL A 89 -3.70 15.47 -28.48
C VAL A 89 -4.46 15.97 -27.24
N LYS A 90 -5.20 15.07 -26.57
CA LYS A 90 -5.93 15.40 -25.33
C LYS A 90 -4.99 15.72 -24.14
N ARG A 91 -3.73 15.29 -24.17
CA ARG A 91 -2.72 15.65 -23.16
C ARG A 91 -2.08 17.01 -23.45
N GLN A 92 -1.86 17.36 -24.71
CA GLN A 92 -1.30 18.66 -25.11
C GLN A 92 -2.27 19.82 -24.80
N GLY A 93 -3.58 19.63 -24.98
CA GLY A 93 -4.59 20.65 -24.66
C GLY A 93 -5.03 20.75 -23.19
N ARG A 94 -4.53 19.88 -22.30
CA ARG A 94 -4.90 19.94 -20.87
C ARG A 94 -4.10 21.02 -20.14
N LYS A 95 -4.81 21.95 -19.50
CA LYS A 95 -4.19 22.92 -18.57
C LYS A 95 -3.39 22.15 -17.52
N LYS A 96 -2.06 22.30 -17.53
CA LYS A 96 -1.14 21.63 -16.58
C LYS A 96 -1.48 21.95 -15.13
N PHE A 97 -2.05 23.14 -14.89
CA PHE A 97 -2.40 23.68 -13.58
C PHE A 97 -3.92 23.92 -13.41
N THR A 98 -4.71 22.85 -13.27
CA THR A 98 -6.10 22.95 -12.77
C THR A 98 -6.12 23.08 -11.24
N LYS A 99 -7.20 23.63 -10.64
CA LYS A 99 -7.33 23.78 -9.17
C LYS A 99 -7.09 22.44 -8.43
N ARG A 100 -7.58 21.33 -9.00
CA ARG A 100 -7.35 19.96 -8.50
C ARG A 100 -5.87 19.51 -8.63
N ASN A 101 -5.21 19.79 -9.76
CA ASN A 101 -3.77 19.52 -9.92
C ASN A 101 -2.93 20.38 -8.98
N LYS A 102 -3.26 21.66 -8.79
CA LYS A 102 -2.58 22.54 -7.82
C LYS A 102 -2.72 22.00 -6.40
N ARG A 103 -3.91 21.54 -5.99
CA ARG A 103 -4.13 20.93 -4.67
C ARG A 103 -3.32 19.65 -4.50
N MET A 104 -3.32 18.76 -5.50
CA MET A 104 -2.53 17.53 -5.48
C MET A 104 -1.01 17.82 -5.46
N VAL A 105 -0.54 18.82 -6.20
CA VAL A 105 0.86 19.27 -6.19
C VAL A 105 1.24 19.92 -4.86
N ARG A 106 0.35 20.69 -4.23
CA ARG A 106 0.58 21.32 -2.92
C ARG A 106 0.67 20.26 -1.80
N ILE A 107 -0.27 19.32 -1.77
CA ILE A 107 -0.22 18.16 -0.86
C ILE A 107 1.08 17.35 -1.10
N ARG A 108 1.46 17.12 -2.36
CA ARG A 108 2.73 16.42 -2.69
C ARG A 108 3.98 17.21 -2.28
N ARG A 109 3.97 18.54 -2.39
CA ARG A 109 5.09 19.43 -2.08
C ARG A 109 5.31 19.53 -0.58
N ASP A 110 4.24 19.68 0.18
CA ASP A 110 4.34 19.96 1.62
C ASP A 110 4.40 18.68 2.46
N TRP A 111 3.75 17.58 2.02
CA TRP A 111 3.62 16.34 2.79
C TRP A 111 4.50 15.19 2.27
N GLY A 112 5.15 15.33 1.11
CA GLY A 112 6.23 14.43 0.65
C GLY A 112 5.98 12.92 0.83
N MET A 113 7.04 12.18 1.17
CA MET A 113 7.00 10.73 1.45
C MET A 113 6.31 10.44 2.79
N TRP A 114 6.48 11.32 3.78
CA TRP A 114 6.00 11.14 5.15
C TRP A 114 4.49 11.20 5.27
N GLY A 115 3.82 12.11 4.57
CA GLY A 115 2.37 12.22 4.59
C GLY A 115 1.65 11.05 3.94
N LEU A 116 2.28 10.38 2.96
CA LEU A 116 1.77 9.11 2.43
C LEU A 116 1.91 7.98 3.44
N ILE A 117 3.03 7.93 4.16
CA ILE A 117 3.27 6.92 5.21
C ILE A 117 2.30 7.13 6.38
N VAL A 118 2.14 8.37 6.85
CA VAL A 118 1.30 8.73 8.00
C VAL A 118 -0.19 8.62 7.71
N SER A 119 -0.64 8.92 6.48
CA SER A 119 -2.06 8.77 6.11
C SER A 119 -2.46 7.33 5.81
N SER A 120 -1.50 6.42 5.62
CA SER A 120 -1.78 5.09 5.11
C SER A 120 -2.55 4.19 6.09
N PRO A 121 -2.18 4.02 7.37
CA PRO A 121 -2.88 3.06 8.22
C PRO A 121 -4.27 3.52 8.63
N ILE A 122 -4.50 4.83 8.64
CA ILE A 122 -5.77 5.42 9.07
C ILE A 122 -6.81 5.41 7.93
N LEU A 123 -6.39 5.53 6.67
CA LEU A 123 -7.32 5.66 5.54
C LEU A 123 -7.21 4.58 4.44
N LEU A 124 -6.04 3.95 4.27
CA LEU A 124 -5.73 3.13 3.09
C LEU A 124 -4.82 1.97 3.49
N SER A 125 -5.44 0.84 3.89
CA SER A 125 -4.86 -0.47 4.19
C SER A 125 -3.43 -0.71 3.69
N ILE A 126 -2.59 -1.40 4.47
CA ILE A 126 -1.18 -1.71 4.15
C ILE A 126 -0.93 -2.03 2.66
N PRO A 127 -1.75 -2.86 1.98
CA PRO A 127 -1.54 -3.15 0.56
C PRO A 127 -1.61 -1.90 -0.33
N VAL A 128 -2.57 -1.02 -0.11
CA VAL A 128 -2.73 0.17 -0.94
C VAL A 128 -1.62 1.17 -0.67
N GLY A 129 -1.21 1.30 0.60
CA GLY A 129 -0.02 2.05 1.00
C GLY A 129 1.24 1.57 0.27
N ALA A 130 1.48 0.26 0.24
CA ALA A 130 2.61 -0.35 -0.45
C ALA A 130 2.61 -0.08 -1.96
N ILE A 131 1.45 -0.20 -2.62
CA ILE A 131 1.29 0.10 -4.06
C ILE A 131 1.62 1.56 -4.35
N LEU A 132 1.06 2.48 -3.54
CA LEU A 132 1.28 3.93 -3.68
C LEU A 132 2.76 4.28 -3.45
N LEU A 133 3.37 3.77 -2.38
CA LEU A 133 4.78 3.97 -2.08
C LEU A 133 5.66 3.50 -3.23
N ARG A 134 5.45 2.29 -3.77
CA ARG A 134 6.25 1.79 -4.89
C ARG A 134 6.08 2.64 -6.14
N LYS A 135 4.85 3.05 -6.45
CA LYS A 135 4.52 3.81 -7.66
C LYS A 135 5.11 5.23 -7.66
N TYR A 136 5.12 5.89 -6.50
CA TYR A 136 5.56 7.29 -6.39
C TYR A 136 6.99 7.45 -5.85
N TYR A 137 7.41 6.59 -4.92
CA TYR A 137 8.69 6.70 -4.20
C TYR A 137 9.56 5.45 -4.32
N GLY A 138 9.26 4.54 -5.26
CA GLY A 138 9.99 3.29 -5.45
C GLY A 138 11.47 3.44 -5.81
N HIS A 139 11.92 4.65 -6.17
CA HIS A 139 13.33 4.95 -6.44
C HIS A 139 14.15 5.22 -5.18
N ARG A 140 13.53 5.62 -4.05
CA ARG A 140 14.23 5.87 -2.79
C ARG A 140 14.33 4.60 -1.95
N LYS A 141 15.56 4.16 -1.65
CA LYS A 141 15.81 2.99 -0.77
C LYS A 141 15.35 3.22 0.67
N ARG A 142 15.30 4.47 1.13
CA ARG A 142 14.86 4.86 2.48
C ARG A 142 13.36 4.61 2.74
N THR A 143 12.55 4.41 1.70
CA THR A 143 11.09 4.26 1.83
C THR A 143 10.70 3.01 2.64
N ILE A 144 11.40 1.88 2.42
CA ILE A 144 11.12 0.60 3.11
C ILE A 144 11.41 0.70 4.62
N PRO A 145 12.61 1.09 5.09
CA PRO A 145 12.88 1.18 6.52
C PRO A 145 12.02 2.26 7.22
N CYS A 146 11.66 3.35 6.54
CA CYS A 146 10.71 4.32 7.08
C CYS A 146 9.31 3.71 7.29
N MET A 147 8.84 2.85 6.39
CA MET A 147 7.54 2.18 6.57
C MET A 147 7.59 1.15 7.71
N ILE A 148 8.66 0.37 7.80
CA ILE A 148 8.81 -0.65 8.86
C ILE A 148 8.91 0.03 10.24
N SER A 149 9.73 1.07 10.38
CA SER A 149 9.82 1.85 11.63
C SER A 149 8.47 2.45 12.02
N TYR A 150 7.73 2.96 11.04
CA TYR A 150 6.40 3.47 11.27
C TYR A 150 5.42 2.36 11.71
N LEU A 151 5.47 1.16 11.12
CA LEU A 151 4.66 0.00 11.54
C LEU A 151 5.01 -0.48 12.96
N LEU A 152 6.28 -0.41 13.36
CA LEU A 152 6.71 -0.72 14.74
C LEU A 152 6.05 0.24 15.74
N VAL A 153 6.17 1.54 15.49
CA VAL A 153 5.61 2.58 16.37
C VAL A 153 4.08 2.49 16.41
N TRP A 154 3.42 2.41 15.26
CA TRP A 154 1.94 2.33 15.23
C TRP A 154 1.41 0.99 15.73
N GLY A 155 2.14 -0.10 15.53
CA GLY A 155 1.80 -1.40 16.10
C GLY A 155 1.77 -1.35 17.62
N LEU A 156 2.76 -0.70 18.25
CA LEU A 156 2.78 -0.50 19.70
C LEU A 156 1.62 0.39 20.16
N VAL A 157 1.42 1.53 19.50
CA VAL A 157 0.35 2.49 19.86
C VAL A 157 -1.02 1.85 19.77
N LEU A 158 -1.32 1.13 18.68
CA LEU A 158 -2.61 0.46 18.54
C LEU A 158 -2.78 -0.69 19.53
N ASN A 159 -1.76 -1.53 19.70
CA ASN A 159 -1.84 -2.66 20.63
C ASN A 159 -2.05 -2.17 22.07
N THR A 160 -1.30 -1.14 22.50
CA THR A 160 -1.47 -0.52 23.82
C THR A 160 -2.83 0.14 23.97
N SER A 161 -3.30 0.91 22.99
CA SER A 161 -4.61 1.56 23.07
C SER A 161 -5.74 0.54 23.21
N TYR A 162 -5.72 -0.54 22.42
CA TYR A 162 -6.75 -1.58 22.49
C TYR A 162 -6.65 -2.40 23.77
N TRP A 163 -5.45 -2.76 24.19
CA TRP A 163 -5.27 -3.49 25.43
C TRP A 163 -5.74 -2.67 26.63
N LEU A 164 -5.46 -1.37 26.67
CA LEU A 164 -6.00 -0.47 27.71
C LEU A 164 -7.53 -0.37 27.65
N MET A 165 -8.11 -0.19 26.47
CA MET A 165 -9.57 -0.14 26.33
C MET A 165 -10.23 -1.43 26.83
N MET A 166 -9.68 -2.60 26.49
CA MET A 166 -10.26 -3.89 26.88
C MET A 166 -9.99 -4.31 28.33
N ASN A 167 -9.05 -3.66 29.03
CA ASN A 167 -8.87 -3.86 30.48
C ASN A 167 -9.71 -2.88 31.32
N VAL A 168 -10.16 -1.77 30.72
CA VAL A 168 -11.00 -0.77 31.40
C VAL A 168 -12.51 -1.12 31.32
N PHE A 169 -12.90 -1.95 30.35
CA PHE A 169 -14.26 -2.49 30.19
C PHE A 169 -14.31 -3.97 30.60
#